data_AF-A0A7D9L5P4-F1
#
_entry.id   AF-A0A7D9L5P4-F1
#
_cell.length_a   1.000
_cell.length_b   1.000
_cell.length_c   1.000
_cell.angle_alpha   90.00
_cell.angle_beta   90.00
_cell.angle_gamma   90.00
#
_symmetry.space_group_name_H-M   'P 1'
#
loop_
_entity.id
_entity.type
_entity.pdbx_description
1 polymer ?
#
loop_
_entity_poly.entity_id
_entity_poly.type
_entity_poly.pdbx_seq_one_letter_code
_entity_poly.pdbx_strand_id
1 'polypeptide(L)'
;MAKFYSEKEWLSHSQESRNPWSTSCTYIDVGSLGKVIYLAERTGQLPKECEEDGQDEIRARIKSPSIKLIEQIEILGNLVTELHKVKEKIHHHHLEEETKDLTDPSILDEKTKKMEELALHFSAIVDKKEELVKRLQQPFVGDYINIDADFQRYVVDAIPCLASVLSNLTTYMENLTWSTQFSLENGEMEKILASVSTVLAQMQSYFQSLCTSRNLMPKILNEVRATKK
;
A
#
# COMPACT_ATOMS: atom_id res chain seq x y z
N MET A 1 26.98 -96.12 41.21
CA MET A 1 28.22 -95.37 40.91
C MET A 1 28.27 -95.08 39.43
N ALA A 2 28.66 -93.86 39.05
CA ALA A 2 28.96 -93.39 37.68
C ALA A 2 27.75 -93.29 36.73
N LYS A 3 27.56 -92.24 35.91
CA LYS A 3 28.29 -91.00 35.62
C LYS A 3 27.25 -90.01 35.07
N PHE A 4 27.30 -88.75 35.52
CA PHE A 4 26.70 -87.64 34.78
C PHE A 4 27.46 -87.50 33.46
N TYR A 5 26.78 -87.64 32.33
CA TYR A 5 27.34 -87.29 31.04
C TYR A 5 26.89 -85.89 30.64
N SER A 6 27.90 -85.11 30.26
CA SER A 6 27.87 -83.67 30.01
C SER A 6 27.25 -83.34 28.66
N GLU A 7 26.61 -82.17 28.58
CA GLU A 7 25.93 -81.54 27.43
C GLU A 7 26.84 -81.30 26.19
N LYS A 8 28.06 -81.86 26.18
CA LYS A 8 29.06 -81.72 25.12
C LYS A 8 29.16 -82.92 24.16
N GLU A 9 28.42 -84.01 24.39
CA GLU A 9 28.46 -85.18 23.49
C GLU A 9 27.45 -85.13 22.33
N TRP A 10 26.49 -84.19 22.34
CA TRP A 10 25.53 -84.02 21.24
C TRP A 10 26.06 -83.23 20.04
N LEU A 11 27.18 -82.51 20.18
CA LEU A 11 27.76 -81.69 19.09
C LEU A 11 28.88 -82.41 18.31
N SER A 12 29.25 -83.63 18.69
CA SER A 12 30.40 -84.33 18.10
C SER A 12 30.01 -85.48 17.16
N HIS A 13 28.71 -85.73 16.95
CA HIS A 13 28.21 -86.78 16.05
C HIS A 13 27.06 -86.26 15.18
N SER A 14 27.36 -85.27 14.33
CA SER A 14 26.61 -85.09 13.09
C SER A 14 27.58 -84.81 11.95
N GLN A 15 27.83 -85.88 11.19
CA GLN A 15 27.95 -85.86 9.74
C GLN A 15 28.68 -84.65 9.15
N GLU A 16 29.99 -84.81 9.06
CA GLU A 16 30.86 -84.04 8.18
C GLU A 16 30.54 -84.38 6.72
N SER A 17 29.39 -83.90 6.23
CA SER A 17 29.09 -83.85 4.81
C SER A 17 30.01 -82.79 4.20
N ARG A 18 31.18 -83.25 3.76
CA ARG A 18 32.15 -82.45 3.01
C ARG A 18 31.44 -81.77 1.86
N ASN A 19 31.29 -80.46 1.99
CA ASN A 19 30.63 -79.61 1.02
C ASN A 19 31.47 -79.60 -0.28
N PRO A 20 30.93 -80.08 -1.42
CA PRO A 20 31.63 -80.08 -2.70
C PRO A 20 31.86 -78.67 -3.27
N TRP A 21 31.37 -77.62 -2.60
CA TRP A 21 31.54 -76.22 -2.96
C TRP A 21 32.56 -75.46 -2.10
N SER A 22 33.32 -76.15 -1.23
CA SER A 22 34.40 -75.51 -0.47
C SER A 22 35.66 -75.34 -1.32
N THR A 23 36.20 -74.12 -1.35
CA THR A 23 37.44 -73.73 -2.06
C THR A 23 38.72 -74.41 -1.54
N SER A 24 38.61 -75.24 -0.51
CA SER A 24 39.74 -76.01 0.06
C SER A 24 39.88 -77.44 -0.49
N CYS A 25 39.10 -77.85 -1.49
CA CYS A 25 39.19 -79.21 -2.04
C CYS A 25 40.20 -79.28 -3.21
N THR A 26 41.39 -79.82 -2.95
CA THR A 26 42.44 -80.09 -3.95
C THR A 26 42.20 -81.37 -4.77
N TYR A 27 40.95 -81.84 -4.92
CA TYR A 27 40.62 -83.14 -5.52
C TYR A 27 39.83 -83.08 -6.85
N ILE A 28 39.56 -81.90 -7.41
CA ILE A 28 38.91 -81.81 -8.73
C ILE A 28 39.90 -81.19 -9.72
N ASP A 29 40.42 -82.03 -10.61
CA ASP A 29 41.20 -81.62 -11.78
C ASP A 29 40.31 -80.81 -12.74
N VAL A 30 40.22 -79.50 -12.51
CA VAL A 30 39.40 -78.57 -13.30
C VAL A 30 40.20 -77.94 -14.44
N GLY A 31 40.64 -78.76 -15.40
CA GLY A 31 41.29 -78.28 -16.63
C GLY A 31 40.41 -77.37 -17.51
N SER A 32 39.09 -77.39 -17.33
CA SER A 32 38.14 -76.51 -18.05
C SER A 32 37.75 -75.26 -17.25
N LEU A 33 37.51 -75.36 -15.94
CA LEU A 33 37.18 -74.21 -15.10
C LEU A 33 38.36 -73.25 -14.97
N GLY A 34 39.59 -73.77 -14.89
CA GLY A 34 40.79 -72.92 -14.87
C GLY A 34 40.94 -72.07 -16.13
N LYS A 35 40.55 -72.60 -17.31
CA LYS A 35 40.52 -71.82 -18.56
C LYS A 35 39.41 -70.78 -18.57
N VAL A 36 38.26 -71.09 -17.99
CA VAL A 36 37.14 -70.14 -17.86
C VAL A 36 37.49 -69.03 -16.88
N ILE A 37 38.16 -69.34 -15.76
CA ILE A 37 38.66 -68.35 -14.80
C ILE A 37 39.74 -67.49 -15.45
N TYR A 38 40.69 -68.09 -16.17
CA TYR A 38 41.71 -67.35 -16.92
C TYR A 38 41.10 -66.43 -17.99
N LEU A 39 40.08 -66.88 -18.71
CA LEU A 39 39.33 -66.05 -19.66
C LEU A 39 38.54 -64.95 -18.94
N ALA A 40 37.88 -65.25 -17.83
CA ALA A 40 37.14 -64.28 -17.03
C ALA A 40 38.06 -63.19 -16.45
N GLU A 41 39.25 -63.57 -15.98
CA GLU A 41 40.31 -62.65 -15.52
C GLU A 41 40.82 -61.79 -16.68
N ARG A 42 41.02 -62.37 -17.87
CA ARG A 42 41.46 -61.62 -19.07
C ARG A 42 40.39 -60.69 -19.64
N THR A 43 39.11 -60.98 -19.40
CA THR A 43 37.97 -60.16 -19.81
C THR A 43 37.57 -59.10 -18.77
N GLY A 44 38.26 -59.04 -17.61
CA GLY A 44 38.00 -58.08 -16.55
C GLY A 44 36.68 -58.30 -15.80
N GLN A 45 36.12 -59.51 -15.88
CA GLN A 45 34.86 -59.88 -15.23
C GLN A 45 35.06 -60.44 -13.81
N LEU A 46 36.29 -60.80 -13.44
CA LEU A 46 36.69 -61.01 -12.05
C LEU A 46 37.66 -59.92 -11.61
N PRO A 47 37.49 -59.32 -10.41
CA PRO A 47 38.50 -58.48 -9.83
C PRO A 47 39.72 -59.34 -9.50
N LYS A 48 40.88 -58.95 -10.05
CA LYS A 48 42.16 -59.53 -9.68
C LYS A 48 42.41 -59.17 -8.21
N GLU A 49 42.57 -60.16 -7.33
CA GLU A 49 43.13 -59.94 -5.99
C GLU A 49 44.62 -59.59 -6.14
N CYS A 50 44.88 -58.36 -6.58
CA CYS A 50 46.14 -57.67 -6.36
C CYS A 50 45.86 -56.64 -5.29
N GLU A 51 46.31 -56.94 -4.07
CA GLU A 51 46.51 -55.94 -3.04
C GLU A 51 47.40 -54.82 -3.63
N GLU A 52 46.97 -53.58 -3.41
CA GLU A 52 47.70 -52.33 -3.65
C GLU A 52 47.95 -51.89 -5.11
N ASP A 53 46.90 -51.60 -5.90
CA ASP A 53 46.94 -50.53 -6.94
C ASP A 53 45.55 -49.96 -7.33
N GLY A 54 44.54 -50.13 -6.47
CA GLY A 54 43.15 -49.80 -6.79
C GLY A 54 42.80 -48.31 -6.80
N GLN A 55 43.73 -47.42 -6.42
CA GLN A 55 43.42 -45.99 -6.27
C GLN A 55 43.66 -45.18 -7.55
N ASP A 56 44.63 -45.55 -8.40
CA ASP A 56 44.96 -44.76 -9.60
C ASP A 56 44.09 -45.11 -10.82
N GLU A 57 43.62 -46.35 -10.96
CA GLU A 57 42.71 -46.76 -12.04
C GLU A 57 41.30 -46.16 -11.88
N ILE A 58 40.80 -46.08 -10.64
CA ILE A 58 39.56 -45.39 -10.30
C ILE A 58 39.69 -43.88 -10.57
N ARG A 59 40.85 -43.28 -10.25
CA ARG A 59 41.14 -41.86 -10.48
C ARG A 59 41.28 -41.52 -11.98
N ALA A 60 41.75 -42.45 -12.80
CA ALA A 60 41.79 -42.31 -14.25
C ALA A 60 40.41 -42.46 -14.91
N ARG A 61 39.56 -43.37 -14.41
CA ARG A 61 38.15 -43.49 -14.85
C ARG A 61 37.36 -42.20 -14.60
N ILE A 62 37.55 -41.56 -13.44
CA ILE A 62 36.92 -40.27 -13.09
C ILE A 62 37.31 -39.14 -14.06
N LYS A 63 38.43 -39.25 -14.79
CA LYS A 63 38.85 -38.26 -15.80
C LYS A 63 38.36 -38.56 -17.22
N SER A 64 37.71 -39.70 -17.45
CA SER A 64 37.26 -40.09 -18.79
C SER A 64 36.20 -39.10 -19.33
N PRO A 65 36.30 -38.68 -20.60
CA PRO A 65 35.36 -37.72 -21.19
C PRO A 65 33.88 -38.16 -21.12
N SER A 66 33.63 -39.47 -21.14
CA SER A 66 32.29 -40.06 -21.05
C SER A 66 31.66 -39.92 -19.66
N ILE A 67 32.44 -40.09 -18.58
CA ILE A 67 31.92 -39.93 -17.22
C ILE A 67 31.58 -38.46 -16.94
N LYS A 68 32.42 -37.52 -17.39
CA LYS A 68 32.11 -36.09 -17.32
C LYS A 68 30.84 -35.73 -18.08
N LEU A 69 30.62 -36.33 -19.25
CA LEU A 69 29.40 -36.11 -20.02
C LEU A 69 28.16 -36.62 -19.29
N ILE A 70 28.24 -37.79 -18.65
CA ILE A 70 27.14 -38.35 -17.85
C ILE A 70 26.83 -37.44 -16.66
N GLU A 71 27.84 -36.96 -15.94
CA GLU A 71 27.67 -35.99 -14.84
C GLU A 71 26.99 -34.69 -15.31
N GLN A 72 27.39 -34.15 -16.47
CA GLN A 72 26.75 -32.98 -17.06
C GLN A 72 25.29 -33.25 -17.45
N ILE A 73 24.98 -34.43 -17.99
CA ILE A 73 23.61 -34.84 -18.31
C ILE A 73 22.77 -34.98 -17.04
N GLU A 74 23.34 -35.49 -15.95
CA GLU A 74 22.65 -35.59 -14.66
C GLU A 74 22.34 -34.21 -14.08
N ILE A 75 23.30 -33.29 -14.12
CA ILE A 75 23.09 -31.89 -13.71
C ILE A 75 22.02 -31.21 -14.59
N LEU A 76 22.07 -31.40 -15.91
CA LEU A 76 21.05 -30.89 -16.83
C LEU A 76 19.68 -31.51 -16.55
N GLY A 77 19.62 -32.81 -16.24
CA GLY A 77 18.38 -33.50 -15.85
C GLY A 77 17.77 -32.88 -14.59
N ASN A 78 18.57 -32.69 -13.56
CA ASN A 78 18.15 -32.05 -12.31
C ASN A 78 17.67 -30.60 -12.57
N LEU A 79 18.40 -29.84 -13.37
CA LEU A 79 18.01 -28.47 -13.74
C LEU A 79 16.68 -28.43 -14.51
N VAL A 80 16.45 -29.36 -15.44
CA VAL A 80 15.19 -29.48 -16.18
C VAL A 80 14.04 -29.84 -15.24
N THR A 81 14.25 -30.72 -14.25
CA THR A 81 13.20 -31.04 -13.27
C THR A 81 12.83 -29.85 -12.39
N GLU A 82 13.82 -29.06 -11.95
CA GLU A 82 13.56 -27.83 -11.19
C GLU A 82 12.87 -26.78 -12.05
N LEU A 83 13.24 -26.64 -13.33
CA LEU A 83 12.54 -25.77 -14.28
C LEU A 83 11.08 -26.19 -14.44
N HIS A 84 10.81 -27.48 -14.61
CA HIS A 84 9.44 -28.00 -14.72
C HIS A 84 8.63 -27.71 -13.46
N LYS A 85 9.22 -27.88 -12.27
CA LYS A 85 8.58 -27.56 -10.98
C LYS A 85 8.27 -26.07 -10.84
N VAL A 86 9.17 -25.20 -11.27
CA VAL A 86 8.93 -23.75 -11.28
C VAL A 86 7.82 -23.40 -12.29
N LYS A 87 7.85 -24.00 -13.49
CA LYS A 87 6.83 -23.80 -14.51
C LYS A 87 5.44 -24.23 -14.03
N GLU A 88 5.36 -25.37 -13.33
CA GLU A 88 4.13 -25.86 -12.74
C GLU A 88 3.58 -24.88 -11.70
N LYS A 89 4.43 -24.36 -10.81
CA LYS A 89 4.03 -23.33 -9.83
C LYS A 89 3.52 -22.06 -10.49
N ILE A 90 4.19 -21.58 -11.54
CA ILE A 90 3.74 -20.41 -12.31
C ILE A 90 2.37 -20.68 -12.92
N HIS A 91 2.19 -21.85 -13.52
CA HIS A 91 0.90 -22.22 -14.10
C HIS A 91 -0.22 -22.30 -13.05
N HIS A 92 0.09 -22.86 -11.88
CA HIS A 92 -0.85 -22.92 -10.77
C HIS A 92 -1.24 -21.54 -10.26
N HIS A 93 -0.28 -20.63 -10.08
CA HIS A 93 -0.57 -19.25 -9.67
C HIS A 93 -1.37 -18.49 -10.72
N HIS A 94 -1.12 -18.71 -12.01
CA HIS A 94 -1.90 -18.09 -13.07
C HIS A 94 -3.35 -18.58 -13.06
N LEU A 95 -3.55 -19.89 -12.90
CA LEU A 95 -4.88 -20.46 -12.77
C LEU A 95 -5.59 -19.97 -11.49
N GLU A 96 -4.87 -19.86 -10.38
CA GLU A 96 -5.39 -19.28 -9.15
C GLU A 96 -5.79 -17.83 -9.37
N GLU A 97 -5.01 -17.01 -10.06
CA GLU A 97 -5.35 -15.63 -10.38
C GLU A 97 -6.60 -15.52 -11.25
N GLU A 98 -6.71 -16.35 -12.30
CA GLU A 98 -7.90 -16.40 -13.16
C GLU A 98 -9.16 -16.87 -12.42
N THR A 99 -8.99 -17.77 -11.46
CA THR A 99 -10.11 -18.37 -10.70
C THR A 99 -10.37 -17.67 -9.37
N LYS A 100 -9.51 -16.75 -8.93
CA LYS A 100 -9.57 -16.07 -7.62
C LYS A 100 -10.88 -15.32 -7.46
N ASP A 101 -11.33 -14.68 -8.53
CA ASP A 101 -12.56 -13.91 -8.57
C ASP A 101 -13.83 -14.74 -8.32
N LEU A 102 -13.76 -16.06 -8.50
CA LEU A 102 -14.85 -17.01 -8.31
C LEU A 102 -14.64 -17.91 -7.08
N THR A 103 -13.38 -18.15 -6.70
CA THR A 103 -13.01 -19.12 -5.66
C THR A 103 -12.78 -18.45 -4.31
N ASP A 104 -12.36 -17.18 -4.30
CA ASP A 104 -12.14 -16.43 -3.06
C ASP A 104 -13.50 -15.96 -2.49
N PRO A 105 -13.94 -16.53 -1.35
CA PRO A 105 -15.23 -16.17 -0.76
C PRO A 105 -15.29 -14.70 -0.34
N SER A 106 -14.15 -14.05 -0.07
CA SER A 106 -14.10 -12.63 0.30
C SER A 106 -14.45 -11.73 -0.89
N ILE A 107 -13.91 -12.03 -2.07
CA ILE A 107 -14.19 -11.27 -3.29
C ILE A 107 -15.65 -11.49 -3.73
N LEU A 108 -16.15 -12.71 -3.59
CA LEU A 108 -17.53 -13.04 -3.93
C LEU A 108 -18.53 -12.35 -2.99
N ASP A 109 -18.23 -12.29 -1.69
CA ASP A 109 -19.04 -11.56 -0.70
C ASP A 109 -19.07 -10.05 -0.99
N GLU A 110 -17.92 -9.45 -1.33
CA GLU A 110 -17.86 -8.04 -1.74
C GLU A 110 -18.69 -7.76 -3.01
N LYS A 111 -18.56 -8.62 -4.03
CA LYS A 111 -19.36 -8.50 -5.26
C LYS A 111 -20.85 -8.67 -5.00
N THR A 112 -21.21 -9.61 -4.11
CA THR A 112 -22.61 -9.85 -3.72
C THR A 112 -23.20 -8.65 -2.98
N LYS A 113 -22.46 -8.07 -2.04
CA LYS A 113 -22.86 -6.84 -1.33
C LYS A 113 -23.09 -5.66 -2.28
N LYS A 114 -22.17 -5.45 -3.24
CA LYS A 114 -22.33 -4.40 -4.27
C LYS A 114 -23.55 -4.63 -5.15
N MET A 115 -23.82 -5.89 -5.52
CA MET A 115 -25.01 -6.25 -6.30
C MET A 115 -26.29 -6.03 -5.48
N GLU A 116 -26.29 -6.36 -4.19
CA GLU A 116 -27.40 -6.13 -3.28
C GLU A 116 -27.67 -4.63 -3.08
N GLU A 117 -26.63 -3.83 -2.88
CA GLU A 117 -26.74 -2.37 -2.81
C GLU A 117 -27.32 -1.78 -4.10
N LEU A 118 -26.85 -2.25 -5.26
CA LEU A 118 -27.39 -1.83 -6.55
C LEU A 118 -28.88 -2.24 -6.71
N ALA A 119 -29.23 -3.45 -6.29
CA ALA A 119 -30.60 -3.93 -6.31
C ALA A 119 -31.52 -3.09 -5.41
N LEU A 120 -31.03 -2.71 -4.22
CA LEU A 120 -31.74 -1.80 -3.31
C LEU A 120 -31.94 -0.42 -3.94
N HIS A 121 -30.91 0.14 -4.59
CA HIS A 121 -31.03 1.41 -5.30
C HIS A 121 -32.05 1.34 -6.44
N PHE A 122 -32.04 0.27 -7.23
CA PHE A 122 -33.04 0.10 -8.28
C PHE A 122 -34.45 -0.09 -7.72
N SER A 123 -34.62 -0.84 -6.64
CA SER A 123 -35.92 -0.95 -5.96
C SER A 123 -36.40 0.42 -5.50
N ALA A 124 -35.53 1.21 -4.85
CA ALA A 124 -35.88 2.55 -4.38
C ALA A 124 -36.23 3.51 -5.53
N ILE A 125 -35.59 3.38 -6.69
CA ILE A 125 -35.92 4.16 -7.90
C ILE A 125 -37.27 3.71 -8.47
N VAL A 126 -37.53 2.41 -8.51
CA VAL A 126 -38.81 1.85 -8.97
C VAL A 126 -39.95 2.32 -8.06
N ASP A 127 -39.77 2.29 -6.75
CA ASP A 127 -40.76 2.77 -5.78
C ASP A 127 -41.03 4.27 -5.95
N LYS A 128 -39.99 5.07 -6.17
CA LYS A 128 -40.09 6.51 -6.39
C LYS A 128 -40.54 6.90 -7.79
N LYS A 129 -40.58 5.96 -8.76
CA LYS A 129 -40.99 6.25 -10.14
C LYS A 129 -42.41 6.79 -10.19
N GLU A 130 -43.34 6.18 -9.45
CA GLU A 130 -44.74 6.63 -9.45
C GLU A 130 -44.91 7.98 -8.79
N GLU A 131 -44.17 8.25 -7.71
CA GLU A 131 -44.13 9.56 -7.05
C GLU A 131 -43.57 10.63 -8.00
N LEU A 132 -42.47 10.32 -8.68
CA LEU A 132 -41.83 11.21 -9.64
C LEU A 132 -42.76 11.50 -10.83
N VAL A 133 -43.43 10.48 -11.37
CA VAL A 133 -44.42 10.64 -12.44
C VAL A 133 -45.58 11.51 -11.96
N LYS A 134 -46.11 11.29 -10.76
CA LYS A 134 -47.16 12.16 -10.19
C LYS A 134 -46.70 13.61 -10.02
N ARG A 135 -45.47 13.84 -9.55
CA ARG A 135 -44.89 15.19 -9.43
C ARG A 135 -44.65 15.86 -10.78
N LEU A 136 -44.29 15.11 -11.82
CA LEU A 136 -44.08 15.63 -13.17
C LEU A 136 -45.40 15.86 -13.92
N GLN A 137 -46.42 15.04 -13.66
CA GLN A 137 -47.76 15.20 -14.23
C GLN A 137 -48.56 16.31 -13.55
N GLN A 138 -48.25 16.62 -12.29
CA GLN A 138 -48.79 17.82 -11.66
C GLN A 138 -48.17 19.05 -12.36
N PRO A 139 -48.98 19.91 -13.01
CA PRO A 139 -48.48 21.22 -13.42
C PRO A 139 -47.98 21.91 -12.14
N PHE A 140 -46.75 22.39 -12.14
CA PHE A 140 -46.14 23.07 -11.00
C PHE A 140 -47.10 24.18 -10.50
N VAL A 141 -47.80 23.92 -9.38
CA VAL A 141 -48.72 24.89 -8.76
C VAL A 141 -47.91 25.75 -7.78
N GLY A 142 -47.01 26.56 -8.32
CA GLY A 142 -46.42 27.69 -7.59
C GLY A 142 -47.10 29.00 -8.00
N ASP A 143 -46.79 30.09 -7.30
CA ASP A 143 -47.03 31.44 -7.83
C ASP A 143 -46.05 31.68 -8.99
N TYR A 144 -46.45 31.32 -10.21
CA TYR A 144 -45.65 31.59 -11.40
C TYR A 144 -46.19 32.82 -12.13
N ILE A 145 -45.27 33.62 -12.65
CA ILE A 145 -45.60 34.64 -13.62
C ILE A 145 -45.70 33.90 -14.96
N ASN A 146 -46.92 33.79 -15.50
CA ASN A 146 -47.11 33.33 -16.87
C ASN A 146 -46.50 34.37 -17.81
N ILE A 147 -45.43 34.00 -18.49
CA ILE A 147 -44.76 34.85 -19.47
C ILE A 147 -44.88 34.13 -20.81
N ASP A 148 -45.51 34.77 -21.79
CA ASP A 148 -45.49 34.30 -23.17
C ASP A 148 -44.04 34.17 -23.66
N ALA A 149 -43.77 33.15 -24.46
CA ALA A 149 -42.40 32.79 -24.89
C ALA A 149 -41.65 33.97 -25.55
N ASP A 150 -42.39 34.85 -26.24
CA ASP A 150 -41.86 36.05 -26.89
C ASP A 150 -41.32 37.09 -25.89
N PHE A 151 -41.89 37.13 -24.68
CA PHE A 151 -41.54 38.11 -23.65
C PHE A 151 -40.57 37.56 -22.60
N GLN A 152 -40.32 36.25 -22.58
CA GLN A 152 -39.46 35.60 -21.59
C GLN A 152 -38.04 36.20 -21.58
N ARG A 153 -37.49 36.54 -22.75
CA ARG A 153 -36.16 37.14 -22.86
C ARG A 153 -36.07 38.50 -22.14
N TYR A 154 -37.07 39.35 -22.34
CA TYR A 154 -37.09 40.67 -21.69
C TYR A 154 -37.26 40.57 -20.18
N VAL A 155 -38.03 39.59 -19.70
CA VAL A 155 -38.21 39.36 -18.26
C VAL A 155 -36.92 38.83 -17.62
N VAL A 156 -36.23 37.90 -18.28
CA VAL A 156 -34.93 37.38 -17.80
C VAL A 156 -33.91 38.51 -17.70
N ASP A 157 -33.90 39.46 -18.63
CA ASP A 157 -33.01 40.62 -18.59
C ASP A 157 -33.45 41.67 -17.55
N ALA A 158 -34.75 41.78 -17.27
CA ALA A 158 -35.30 42.75 -16.31
C ALA A 158 -35.18 42.31 -14.84
N ILE A 159 -35.22 41.00 -14.55
CA ILE A 159 -35.14 40.47 -13.17
C ILE A 159 -33.84 40.88 -12.46
N PRO A 160 -32.65 40.80 -13.07
CA PRO A 160 -31.41 41.28 -12.47
C PRO A 160 -31.45 42.79 -12.16
N CYS A 161 -32.05 43.58 -13.06
CA CYS A 161 -32.23 45.02 -12.85
C CYS A 161 -33.14 45.28 -11.65
N LEU A 162 -34.28 44.59 -11.57
CA LEU A 162 -35.20 44.69 -10.44
C LEU A 162 -34.54 44.28 -9.11
N ALA A 163 -33.76 43.18 -9.11
CA ALA A 163 -33.04 42.72 -7.92
C ALA A 163 -32.02 43.77 -7.43
N SER A 164 -31.28 44.40 -8.35
CA SER A 164 -30.35 45.48 -8.01
C SER A 164 -31.05 46.71 -7.44
N VAL A 165 -32.19 47.11 -8.02
CA VAL A 165 -33.00 48.22 -7.52
C VAL A 165 -33.54 47.91 -6.12
N LEU A 166 -33.98 46.68 -5.87
CA LEU A 166 -34.51 46.25 -4.59
C LEU A 166 -33.42 46.18 -3.51
N SER A 167 -32.20 45.77 -3.87
CA SER A 167 -31.03 45.83 -2.99
C SER A 167 -30.65 47.28 -2.64
N ASN A 168 -30.71 48.19 -3.62
CA ASN A 168 -30.37 49.60 -3.41
C ASN A 168 -31.50 50.40 -2.73
N LEU A 169 -32.74 49.90 -2.76
CA LEU A 169 -33.90 50.55 -2.15
C LEU A 169 -33.69 50.77 -0.65
N THR A 170 -33.09 49.81 0.05
CA THR A 170 -32.76 49.95 1.47
C THR A 170 -31.82 51.13 1.71
N THR A 171 -30.77 51.25 0.90
CA THR A 171 -29.84 52.39 0.97
C THR A 171 -30.52 53.70 0.60
N TYR A 172 -31.41 53.71 -0.40
CA TYR A 172 -32.20 54.90 -0.73
C TYR A 172 -33.15 55.31 0.41
N MET A 173 -33.75 54.35 1.11
CA MET A 173 -34.60 54.61 2.28
C MET A 173 -33.80 55.13 3.48
N GLU A 174 -32.61 54.58 3.72
CA GLU A 174 -31.67 55.08 4.74
C GLU A 174 -31.19 56.49 4.41
N ASN A 175 -30.82 56.76 3.16
CA ASN A 175 -30.42 58.09 2.70
C ASN A 175 -31.57 59.11 2.79
N LEU A 176 -32.79 58.70 2.47
CA LEU A 176 -33.99 59.53 2.65
C LEU A 176 -34.24 59.82 4.13
N THR A 177 -34.12 58.80 4.99
CA THR A 177 -34.27 58.94 6.44
C THR A 177 -33.21 59.90 7.00
N TRP A 178 -31.95 59.73 6.60
CA TRP A 178 -30.86 60.64 6.95
C TRP A 178 -31.16 62.06 6.45
N SER A 179 -31.57 62.23 5.20
CA SER A 179 -31.88 63.55 4.63
C SER A 179 -33.05 64.24 5.32
N THR A 180 -34.04 63.49 5.81
CA THR A 180 -35.19 64.06 6.53
C THR A 180 -34.88 64.36 8.00
N GLN A 181 -33.95 63.62 8.61
CA GLN A 181 -33.49 63.87 9.99
C GLN A 181 -32.34 64.88 10.07
N PHE A 182 -31.63 65.13 8.97
CA PHE A 182 -30.60 66.15 8.86
C PHE A 182 -31.24 67.55 8.79
N SER A 183 -31.66 68.05 9.96
CA SER A 183 -32.05 69.44 10.13
C SER A 183 -30.84 70.25 10.59
N LEU A 184 -30.39 71.19 9.75
CA LEU A 184 -29.36 72.19 10.06
C LEU A 184 -29.85 73.29 11.03
N GLU A 185 -31.08 73.20 11.51
CA GLU A 185 -31.73 74.25 12.31
C GLU A 185 -31.22 74.31 13.75
N ASN A 186 -30.69 73.20 14.28
CA ASN A 186 -30.08 73.19 15.60
C ASN A 186 -28.58 73.46 15.46
N GLY A 187 -28.09 74.55 16.08
CA GLY A 187 -26.68 74.99 16.12
C GLY A 187 -25.66 74.01 16.72
N GLU A 188 -25.87 72.69 16.55
CA GLU A 188 -24.94 71.62 16.85
C GLU A 188 -23.65 71.76 16.03
N MET A 189 -23.73 72.20 14.78
CA MET A 189 -22.52 72.48 13.98
C MET A 189 -21.72 73.64 14.58
N GLU A 190 -22.40 74.70 15.03
CA GLU A 190 -21.77 75.85 15.68
C GLU A 190 -21.19 75.45 17.05
N LYS A 191 -21.86 74.57 17.79
CA LYS A 191 -21.39 73.98 19.05
C LYS A 191 -20.16 73.09 18.85
N ILE A 192 -20.15 72.26 17.81
CA ILE A 192 -18.99 71.44 17.44
C ILE A 192 -17.84 72.35 17.04
N LEU A 193 -18.08 73.38 16.23
CA LEU A 193 -17.05 74.33 15.82
C LEU A 193 -16.46 75.10 17.01
N ALA A 194 -17.31 75.55 17.94
CA ALA A 194 -16.89 76.18 19.19
C ALA A 194 -16.06 75.24 20.07
N SER A 195 -16.42 73.95 20.13
CA SER A 195 -15.64 72.94 20.87
C SER A 195 -14.25 72.72 20.27
N VAL A 196 -14.15 72.65 18.94
CA VAL A 196 -12.88 72.50 18.21
C VAL A 196 -11.99 73.73 18.43
N SER A 197 -12.57 74.93 18.35
CA SER A 197 -11.86 76.18 18.65
C SER A 197 -11.31 76.21 20.08
N THR A 198 -12.10 75.72 21.04
CA THR A 198 -11.68 75.64 22.45
C THR A 198 -10.50 74.68 22.64
N VAL A 199 -10.53 73.49 22.01
CA VAL A 199 -9.43 72.52 22.09
C VAL A 199 -8.15 73.08 21.45
N LEU A 200 -8.27 73.78 20.32
CA LEU A 200 -7.11 74.43 19.68
C LEU A 200 -6.50 75.51 20.57
N ALA A 201 -7.32 76.34 21.23
CA ALA A 201 -6.83 77.33 22.19
C ALA A 201 -6.11 76.68 23.39
N GLN A 202 -6.64 75.57 23.91
CA GLN A 202 -5.98 74.79 24.97
C GLN A 202 -4.64 74.21 24.51
N MET A 203 -4.59 73.63 23.30
CA MET A 203 -3.35 73.12 22.72
C MET A 203 -2.30 74.23 22.55
N GLN A 204 -2.71 75.40 22.10
CA GLN A 204 -1.82 76.56 21.99
C GLN A 204 -1.29 77.00 23.36
N SER A 205 -2.14 77.01 24.41
CA SER A 205 -1.72 77.32 25.78
C SER A 205 -0.70 76.32 26.32
N TYR A 206 -0.93 75.02 26.11
CA TYR A 206 0.04 73.98 26.48
C TYR A 206 1.37 74.13 25.75
N PHE A 207 1.33 74.44 24.45
CA PHE A 207 2.53 74.69 23.67
C PHE A 207 3.32 75.90 24.23
N GLN A 208 2.64 77.00 24.56
CA GLN A 208 3.28 78.17 25.16
C GLN A 208 3.90 77.84 26.53
N SER A 209 3.21 77.06 27.37
CA SER A 209 3.75 76.59 28.66
C SER A 209 5.02 75.73 28.50
N LEU A 210 5.06 74.86 27.48
CA LEU A 210 6.26 74.08 27.16
C LEU A 210 7.41 74.98 26.69
N CYS A 211 7.13 75.97 25.85
CA CYS A 211 8.14 76.91 25.38
C CYS A 211 8.72 77.74 26.54
N THR A 212 7.89 78.25 27.45
CA THR A 212 8.37 79.00 28.63
C THR A 212 9.18 78.11 29.55
N SER A 213 8.73 76.89 29.85
CA SER A 213 9.50 75.91 30.63
C SER A 213 10.88 75.64 30.02
N ARG A 214 10.94 75.38 28.71
CA ARG A 214 12.19 75.19 27.98
C ARG A 214 13.13 76.39 28.07
N ASN A 215 12.59 77.61 28.04
CA ASN A 215 13.36 78.84 28.16
C ASN A 215 13.84 79.13 29.59
N LEU A 216 13.13 78.65 30.61
CA LEU A 216 13.50 78.78 32.02
C LEU A 216 14.54 77.74 32.46
N MET A 217 14.50 76.54 31.89
CA MET A 217 15.44 75.46 32.20
C MET A 217 16.94 75.83 32.09
N PRO A 218 17.43 76.52 31.03
CA PRO A 218 18.82 76.94 30.98
C PRO A 218 19.15 78.01 32.03
N LYS A 219 18.18 78.86 32.42
CA LYS A 219 18.37 79.85 33.49
C LYS A 219 18.57 79.15 34.83
N ILE A 220 17.73 78.15 35.15
CA ILE A 220 17.86 77.35 36.38
C ILE A 220 19.18 76.58 36.39
N LEU A 221 19.58 75.98 35.26
CA LEU A 221 20.85 75.26 35.17
C LEU A 221 22.07 76.15 35.40
N ASN A 222 21.99 77.41 34.96
CA ASN A 222 23.04 78.41 35.20
C ASN A 222 23.08 78.85 36.68
N GLU A 223 21.93 79.06 37.32
CA GLU A 223 21.84 79.36 38.76
C GLU A 223 22.35 78.21 39.64
N VAL A 224 22.00 76.96 39.33
CA VAL A 224 22.51 75.76 40.01
C VAL A 224 24.02 75.60 39.81
N ARG A 225 24.56 76.02 38.66
CA ARG A 225 26.00 76.03 38.41
C ARG A 225 26.71 77.16 39.16
N ALA A 226 26.06 78.31 39.32
CA ALA A 226 26.60 79.45 40.05
C ALA A 226 26.65 79.20 41.58
N THR A 227 25.66 78.51 42.13
CA THR A 227 25.60 78.14 43.57
C THR A 227 26.55 77.01 43.98
N LYS A 228 27.12 76.28 43.01
CA LYS A 228 28.11 75.21 43.22
C LYS A 228 29.56 75.68 43.16
N LYS A 229 29.80 76.97 42.95
CA LYS A 229 31.13 77.60 42.86
C LYS A 229 31.34 78.55 44.03
#